data_AF-A0A0N4T511-F1
#
_entry.id   AF-A0A0N4T511-F1
#
_cell.length_a   1.000
_cell.length_b   1.000
_cell.length_c   1.000
_cell.angle_alpha   90.00
_cell.angle_beta   90.00
_cell.angle_gamma   90.00
#
_symmetry.space_group_name_H-M   'P 1'
#
loop_
_entity.id
_entity.type
_entity.pdbx_description
1 polymer ?
#
loop_
_entity_poly.entity_id
_entity_poly.type
_entity_poly.pdbx_seq_one_letter_code
_entity_poly.pdbx_strand_id
1 'polypeptide(L)'
;MKTIAARIVYLTMFGTSVVFILLSSKIFQHFLASFFGVNISLCYLICVTTIAIMPLTYLKSPADFWLAIVIAMLCTVLAVLLIALGISFDISSCIPEAHYPKASISGAVVSLGTFLFAFSGHQVFPTIQHDMYRPIDFSKSIILGFCIVTFLYMPLSIYGYLTYGSSMHSSIIDSVQTPWIRHTANLTIAIHCILALIIMVNPLNQQAEHFFNAPHC
;
A
#
# COMPACT_ATOMS: atom_id res chain seq x y z
N MET A 1 2.18 -30.40 4.99
CA MET A 1 2.41 -29.33 3.97
C MET A 1 1.30 -28.28 3.95
N LYS A 2 0.02 -28.66 3.75
CA LYS A 2 -1.10 -27.70 3.67
C LYS A 2 -1.24 -26.77 4.90
N THR A 3 -1.08 -27.30 6.11
CA THR A 3 -1.14 -26.52 7.37
C THR A 3 0.03 -25.55 7.56
N ILE A 4 1.22 -25.88 7.07
CA ILE A 4 2.40 -24.99 7.15
C ILE A 4 2.21 -23.81 6.19
N ALA A 5 1.78 -24.08 4.95
CA ALA A 5 1.48 -23.04 3.98
C ALA A 5 0.41 -22.07 4.48
N ALA A 6 -0.68 -22.58 5.07
CA ALA A 6 -1.73 -21.75 5.65
C ALA A 6 -1.19 -20.81 6.74
N ARG A 7 -0.36 -21.33 7.68
CA ARG A 7 0.25 -20.50 8.73
C ARG A 7 1.14 -19.39 8.17
N ILE A 8 1.91 -19.66 7.12
CA ILE A 8 2.77 -18.66 6.46
C ILE A 8 1.93 -17.58 5.79
N VAL A 9 0.83 -17.96 5.14
CA VAL A 9 -0.11 -17.00 4.52
C VAL A 9 -0.72 -16.09 5.58
N TYR A 10 -1.17 -16.65 6.72
CA TYR A 10 -1.74 -15.83 7.80
C TYR A 10 -0.73 -14.88 8.43
N LEU A 11 0.50 -15.34 8.63
CA LEU A 11 1.56 -14.47 9.11
C LEU A 11 1.83 -13.31 8.13
N THR A 12 1.86 -13.61 6.83
CA THR A 12 2.01 -12.59 5.78
C THR A 12 0.85 -11.59 5.81
N MET A 13 -0.39 -12.07 5.85
CA MET A 13 -1.57 -11.20 5.87
C MET A 13 -1.65 -10.31 7.12
N PHE A 14 -1.31 -10.86 8.28
CA PHE A 14 -1.18 -10.09 9.51
C PHE A 14 -0.11 -9.01 9.37
N GLY A 15 1.08 -9.37 8.88
CA GLY A 15 2.18 -8.44 8.63
C GLY A 15 1.79 -7.30 7.69
N THR A 16 1.13 -7.61 6.57
CA THR A 16 0.66 -6.58 5.63
C THR A 16 -0.40 -5.68 6.25
N SER A 17 -1.31 -6.23 7.06
CA SER A 17 -2.31 -5.44 7.79
C SER A 17 -1.67 -4.46 8.75
N VAL A 18 -0.63 -4.89 9.48
CA VAL A 18 0.17 -4.02 10.36
C VAL A 18 0.82 -2.88 9.55
N VAL A 19 1.41 -3.17 8.39
CA VAL A 19 2.02 -2.13 7.53
C VAL A 19 1.00 -1.09 7.08
N PHE A 20 -0.19 -1.51 6.64
CA PHE A 20 -1.24 -0.57 6.24
C PHE A 20 -1.78 0.27 7.39
N ILE A 21 -1.93 -0.31 8.58
CA ILE A 21 -2.31 0.45 9.79
C ILE A 21 -1.22 1.47 10.15
N LEU A 22 0.05 1.06 10.15
CA LEU A 22 1.18 1.95 10.44
C LEU A 22 1.25 3.12 9.45
N LEU A 23 1.13 2.85 8.16
CA LEU A 23 1.19 3.86 7.11
C LEU A 23 0.00 4.83 7.22
N SER A 24 -1.22 4.30 7.40
CA SER A 24 -2.43 5.13 7.58
C SER A 24 -2.32 6.02 8.82
N SER A 25 -1.81 5.47 9.93
CA SER A 25 -1.61 6.21 11.18
C SER A 25 -0.57 7.31 11.03
N LYS A 26 0.54 7.05 10.32
CA LYS A 26 1.58 8.05 10.04
C LYS A 26 1.02 9.19 9.18
N ILE A 27 0.23 8.87 8.15
CA ILE A 27 -0.40 9.89 7.31
C ILE A 27 -1.38 10.73 8.12
N PHE A 28 -2.18 10.10 8.98
CA PHE A 28 -3.11 10.82 9.85
C PHE A 28 -2.38 11.71 10.88
N GLN A 29 -1.24 11.26 11.40
CA GLN A 29 -0.36 12.07 12.24
C GLN A 29 0.13 13.33 11.51
N HIS A 30 0.64 13.18 10.29
CA HIS A 30 1.07 14.31 9.46
C HIS A 30 -0.08 15.27 9.13
N PHE A 31 -1.26 14.73 8.87
CA PHE A 31 -2.46 15.53 8.61
C PHE A 31 -2.86 16.36 9.84
N LEU A 32 -2.93 15.74 11.03
CA LEU A 32 -3.23 16.44 12.28
C LEU A 32 -2.20 17.53 12.61
N ALA A 33 -0.91 17.22 12.45
CA ALA A 33 0.17 18.16 12.70
C ALA A 33 0.11 19.35 11.72
N SER A 34 -0.16 19.10 10.43
CA SER A 34 -0.10 20.13 9.39
C SER A 34 -1.35 21.01 9.32
N PHE A 35 -2.54 20.46 9.56
CA PHE A 35 -3.81 21.21 9.43
C PHE A 35 -4.33 21.74 10.76
N PHE A 36 -4.14 20.99 11.85
CA PHE A 36 -4.67 21.33 13.17
C PHE A 36 -3.59 21.74 14.17
N GLY A 37 -2.30 21.62 13.82
CA GLY A 37 -1.18 21.91 14.73
C GLY A 37 -1.08 20.93 15.91
N VAL A 38 -1.78 19.80 15.86
CA VAL A 38 -1.83 18.82 16.97
C VAL A 38 -0.84 17.69 16.72
N ASN A 39 0.15 17.55 17.60
CA ASN A 39 1.13 16.47 17.55
C ASN A 39 0.74 15.35 18.53
N ILE A 40 0.01 14.36 18.03
CA ILE A 40 -0.30 13.12 18.78
C ILE A 40 0.81 12.10 18.52
N SER A 41 1.17 11.30 19.52
CA SER A 41 2.13 10.22 19.32
C SER A 41 1.59 9.14 18.37
N LEU A 42 2.47 8.57 17.55
CA LEU A 42 2.10 7.51 16.61
C LEU A 42 1.48 6.29 17.33
N CYS A 43 1.91 5.99 18.56
CA CYS A 43 1.41 4.88 19.35
C CYS A 43 -0.11 5.01 19.63
N TYR A 44 -0.56 6.19 20.07
CA TYR A 44 -2.00 6.42 20.28
C TYR A 44 -2.77 6.42 18.97
N LEU A 45 -2.20 7.00 17.91
CA LEU A 45 -2.85 7.07 16.60
C LEU A 45 -3.03 5.69 15.95
N ILE A 46 -2.12 4.75 16.18
CA ILE A 46 -2.29 3.37 15.74
C ILE A 46 -3.55 2.77 16.36
N CYS A 47 -3.73 2.90 17.68
CA CYS A 47 -4.93 2.38 18.36
C CYS A 47 -6.22 3.02 17.82
N VAL A 48 -6.22 4.35 17.66
CA VAL A 48 -7.38 5.09 17.13
C VAL A 48 -7.70 4.66 15.70
N THR A 49 -6.69 4.56 14.84
CA THR A 49 -6.85 4.16 13.43
C THR A 49 -7.35 2.72 13.33
N THR A 50 -6.84 1.81 14.15
CA THR A 50 -7.33 0.42 14.20
C THR A 50 -8.80 0.36 14.61
N ILE A 51 -9.20 1.05 15.69
CA ILE A 51 -10.60 1.08 16.15
C ILE A 51 -11.51 1.69 15.07
N ALA A 52 -11.05 2.73 14.37
CA ALA A 52 -11.82 3.39 13.32
C ALA A 52 -11.99 2.51 12.07
N ILE A 53 -10.97 1.74 11.67
CA ILE A 53 -11.05 0.87 10.48
C ILE A 53 -11.73 -0.46 10.79
N MET A 54 -11.66 -0.96 12.03
CA MET A 54 -12.30 -2.21 12.47
C MET A 54 -13.74 -2.40 11.96
N PRO A 55 -14.69 -1.45 12.10
CA PRO A 55 -16.05 -1.61 11.58
C PRO A 55 -16.09 -1.78 10.06
N LEU A 56 -15.16 -1.13 9.32
CA LEU A 56 -15.08 -1.24 7.87
C LEU A 56 -14.52 -2.60 7.42
N THR A 57 -13.80 -3.32 8.28
CA THR A 57 -13.31 -4.67 7.95
C THR A 57 -14.43 -5.72 7.96
N TYR A 58 -15.55 -5.47 8.63
CA TYR A 58 -16.72 -6.36 8.65
C TYR A 58 -17.64 -6.20 7.43
N LEU A 59 -17.23 -5.38 6.46
CA LEU A 59 -17.95 -5.24 5.20
C LEU A 59 -17.77 -6.51 4.34
N LYS A 60 -18.85 -6.89 3.65
CA LYS A 60 -18.97 -8.04 2.73
C LYS A 60 -17.87 -8.15 1.65
N SER A 61 -17.87 -9.30 0.96
CA SER A 61 -16.92 -9.71 -0.10
C SER A 61 -16.60 -8.60 -1.13
N PRO A 62 -15.39 -8.57 -1.73
CA PRO A 62 -14.98 -7.58 -2.73
C PRO A 62 -15.93 -7.38 -3.92
N ALA A 63 -16.73 -8.40 -4.28
CA ALA A 63 -17.80 -8.28 -5.28
C ALA A 63 -18.84 -7.20 -4.95
N ASP A 64 -19.18 -7.02 -3.67
CA ASP A 64 -20.20 -6.06 -3.21
C ASP A 64 -19.65 -4.62 -3.14
N PHE A 65 -18.33 -4.44 -3.15
CA PHE A 65 -17.64 -3.15 -3.03
C PHE A 65 -16.72 -2.83 -4.22
N TRP A 66 -17.14 -3.19 -5.44
CA TRP A 66 -16.35 -2.90 -6.65
C TRP A 66 -15.97 -1.42 -6.81
N LEU A 67 -16.81 -0.51 -6.31
CA LEU A 67 -16.54 0.93 -6.31
C LEU A 67 -15.35 1.31 -5.42
N ALA A 68 -15.18 0.64 -4.28
CA ALA A 68 -14.00 0.83 -3.43
C ALA A 68 -12.71 0.44 -4.15
N ILE A 69 -12.75 -0.63 -4.95
CA ILE A 69 -11.62 -1.07 -5.79
C ILE A 69 -11.29 0.00 -6.83
N VAL A 70 -12.30 0.53 -7.53
CA VAL A 70 -12.11 1.58 -8.54
C VAL A 70 -11.53 2.84 -7.93
N ILE A 71 -12.06 3.30 -6.79
CA ILE A 71 -11.51 4.46 -6.08
C ILE A 71 -10.07 4.19 -5.65
N ALA A 72 -9.77 3.01 -5.08
CA ALA A 72 -8.42 2.67 -4.65
C ALA A 72 -7.43 2.70 -5.82
N MET A 73 -7.81 2.20 -7.00
CA MET A 73 -6.98 2.25 -8.22
C MET A 73 -6.76 3.68 -8.70
N LEU A 74 -7.82 4.50 -8.75
CA LEU A 74 -7.72 5.91 -9.14
C LEU A 74 -6.81 6.69 -8.18
N CYS A 75 -6.91 6.42 -6.88
CA CYS A 75 -6.02 6.97 -5.87
C CYS A 75 -4.56 6.60 -6.15
N THR A 76 -4.25 5.32 -6.44
CA THR A 76 -2.87 4.93 -6.79
C THR A 76 -2.35 5.68 -8.01
N VAL A 77 -3.14 5.74 -9.09
CA VAL A 77 -2.73 6.43 -10.32
C VAL A 77 -2.51 7.92 -10.07
N LEU A 78 -3.43 8.58 -9.38
CA LEU A 78 -3.31 10.00 -9.03
C LEU A 78 -2.06 10.25 -8.17
N ALA A 79 -1.80 9.40 -7.17
CA ALA A 79 -0.62 9.53 -6.33
C ALA A 79 0.67 9.39 -7.15
N VAL A 80 0.76 8.39 -8.04
CA VAL A 80 1.92 8.20 -8.93
C VAL A 80 2.15 9.44 -9.81
N LEU A 81 1.08 9.98 -10.40
CA LEU A 81 1.18 11.18 -11.24
C LEU A 81 1.62 12.42 -10.44
N LEU A 82 1.08 12.62 -9.23
CA LEU A 82 1.46 13.72 -8.34
C LEU A 82 2.93 13.60 -7.93
N ILE A 83 3.38 12.41 -7.54
CA ILE A 83 4.77 12.17 -7.15
C ILE A 83 5.71 12.41 -8.34
N ALA A 84 5.36 11.91 -9.54
CA ALA A 84 6.14 12.15 -10.75
C ALA A 84 6.24 13.64 -11.09
N LEU A 85 5.14 14.39 -10.92
CA LEU A 85 5.15 15.85 -11.10
C LEU A 85 6.05 16.53 -10.07
N GLY A 86 5.99 16.12 -8.80
CA GLY A 86 6.84 16.64 -7.73
C GLY A 86 8.32 16.42 -8.01
N ILE A 87 8.69 15.19 -8.38
CA ILE A 87 10.07 14.87 -8.81
C ILE A 87 10.50 15.76 -9.98
N SER A 88 9.61 16.01 -10.94
CA SER A 88 9.92 16.85 -12.11
C SER A 88 10.25 18.30 -11.74
N PHE A 89 9.63 18.84 -10.68
CA PHE A 89 9.99 20.17 -10.17
C PHE A 89 11.30 20.16 -9.40
N ASP A 90 11.64 19.04 -8.78
CA ASP A 90 12.81 18.91 -7.93
C ASP A 90 14.10 18.60 -8.73
N ILE A 91 14.01 18.16 -10.00
CA ILE A 91 15.15 17.79 -10.87
C ILE A 91 16.28 18.82 -10.84
N SER A 92 15.97 20.08 -11.15
CA SER A 92 16.98 21.11 -11.41
C SER A 92 17.82 21.43 -10.19
N SER A 93 17.26 21.21 -9.01
CA SER A 93 17.88 21.52 -7.72
C SER A 93 18.49 20.30 -7.05
N CYS A 94 17.92 19.10 -7.25
CA CYS A 94 18.33 17.91 -6.52
C CYS A 94 19.36 17.04 -7.26
N ILE A 95 19.29 16.95 -8.61
CA ILE A 95 20.24 16.13 -9.37
C ILE A 95 21.71 16.54 -9.14
N PRO A 96 22.07 17.83 -9.10
CA PRO A 96 23.46 18.23 -8.88
C PRO A 96 24.02 17.78 -7.52
N GLU A 97 23.15 17.66 -6.51
CA GLU A 97 23.50 17.26 -5.14
C GLU A 97 23.30 15.76 -4.89
N ALA A 98 22.81 15.01 -5.89
CA ALA A 98 22.47 13.60 -5.73
C ALA A 98 23.73 12.72 -5.65
N HIS A 99 23.89 12.03 -4.51
CA HIS A 99 24.97 11.07 -4.31
C HIS A 99 24.45 9.63 -4.38
N TYR A 100 25.13 8.76 -5.13
CA TYR A 100 24.74 7.36 -5.36
C TYR A 100 25.70 6.39 -4.65
N PRO A 101 25.28 5.78 -3.53
CA PRO A 101 26.13 4.86 -2.80
C PRO A 101 26.35 3.56 -3.60
N LYS A 102 27.49 2.90 -3.36
CA LYS A 102 27.76 1.56 -3.91
C LYS A 102 26.75 0.55 -3.35
N ALA A 103 26.37 -0.42 -4.18
CA ALA A 103 25.51 -1.52 -3.75
C ALA A 103 26.16 -2.28 -2.58
N SER A 104 25.37 -2.53 -1.52
CA SER A 104 25.76 -3.33 -0.37
C SER A 104 24.88 -4.57 -0.29
N ILE A 105 25.41 -5.66 0.28
CA ILE A 105 24.65 -6.90 0.45
C ILE A 105 23.44 -6.66 1.37
N SER A 106 23.63 -5.93 2.46
CA SER A 106 22.53 -5.56 3.38
C SER A 106 21.45 -4.75 2.66
N GLY A 107 21.85 -3.75 1.86
CA GLY A 107 20.92 -2.96 1.04
C GLY A 107 20.16 -3.81 0.03
N ALA A 108 20.83 -4.77 -0.62
CA ALA A 108 20.21 -5.68 -1.57
C ALA A 108 19.18 -6.62 -0.92
N VAL A 109 19.44 -7.09 0.30
CA VAL A 109 18.48 -7.93 1.04
C VAL A 109 17.24 -7.14 1.44
N VAL A 110 17.42 -5.91 1.93
CA VAL A 110 16.29 -5.03 2.30
C VAL A 110 15.45 -4.64 1.08
N SER A 111 16.11 -4.31 -0.04
CA SER A 111 15.41 -3.97 -1.29
C SER A 111 14.66 -5.17 -1.87
N LEU A 112 15.24 -6.37 -1.81
CA LEU A 112 14.56 -7.61 -2.20
C LEU A 112 13.30 -7.83 -1.35
N GLY A 113 13.37 -7.67 -0.02
CA GLY A 113 12.20 -7.80 0.84
C GLY A 113 11.10 -6.79 0.50
N THR A 114 11.48 -5.54 0.23
CA THR A 114 10.55 -4.48 -0.20
C THR A 114 9.91 -4.80 -1.56
N PHE A 115 10.70 -5.31 -2.51
CA PHE A 115 10.22 -5.73 -3.83
C PHE A 115 9.24 -6.91 -3.73
N LEU A 116 9.59 -7.94 -2.98
CA LEU A 116 8.72 -9.10 -2.75
C LEU A 116 7.41 -8.69 -2.06
N PHE A 117 7.46 -7.77 -1.10
CA PHE A 117 6.28 -7.22 -0.46
C PHE A 117 5.40 -6.44 -1.45
N ALA A 118 5.99 -5.58 -2.28
CA ALA A 118 5.27 -4.76 -3.26
C ALA A 118 4.52 -5.58 -4.32
N PHE A 119 5.03 -6.77 -4.65
CA PHE A 119 4.43 -7.72 -5.58
C PHE A 119 3.70 -8.88 -4.88
N SER A 120 3.49 -8.79 -3.57
CA SER A 120 2.72 -9.77 -2.80
C SER A 120 1.22 -9.48 -2.89
N GLY A 121 0.44 -10.51 -3.19
CA GLY A 121 -1.03 -10.43 -3.22
C GLY A 121 -1.70 -11.78 -3.49
N HIS A 122 -0.92 -12.86 -3.58
CA HIS A 122 -1.39 -14.18 -3.98
C HIS A 122 -2.39 -14.78 -2.98
N GLN A 123 -2.38 -14.34 -1.73
CA GLN A 123 -3.30 -14.75 -0.69
C GLN A 123 -4.77 -14.41 -0.99
N VAL A 124 -5.03 -13.33 -1.74
CA VAL A 124 -6.40 -12.88 -2.07
C VAL A 124 -6.89 -13.42 -3.42
N PHE A 125 -6.02 -14.08 -4.18
CA PHE A 125 -6.33 -14.59 -5.53
C PHE A 125 -7.50 -15.56 -5.57
N PRO A 126 -7.66 -16.52 -4.62
CA PRO A 126 -8.81 -17.41 -4.64
C PRO A 126 -10.14 -16.67 -4.48
N THR A 127 -10.20 -15.69 -3.57
CA THR A 127 -11.39 -14.86 -3.37
C THR A 127 -11.69 -14.01 -4.61
N ILE A 128 -10.67 -13.37 -5.18
CA ILE A 128 -10.83 -12.59 -6.42
C ILE A 128 -11.32 -13.48 -7.56
N GLN A 129 -10.71 -14.65 -7.76
CA GLN A 129 -11.10 -15.57 -8.83
C GLN A 129 -12.52 -16.09 -8.63
N HIS A 130 -12.95 -16.35 -7.40
CA HIS A 130 -14.31 -16.77 -7.09
C HIS A 130 -15.33 -15.67 -7.38
N ASP A 131 -14.98 -14.42 -7.06
CA ASP A 131 -15.83 -13.24 -7.24
C ASP A 131 -15.88 -12.73 -8.70
N MET A 132 -15.01 -13.24 -9.59
CA MET A 132 -15.01 -12.85 -11.01
C MET A 132 -16.26 -13.37 -11.73
N TYR A 133 -16.88 -12.52 -12.56
CA TYR A 133 -17.96 -12.91 -13.46
C TYR A 133 -17.58 -14.08 -14.40
N ARG A 134 -16.30 -14.14 -14.81
CA ARG A 134 -15.71 -15.25 -15.59
C ARG A 134 -14.41 -15.74 -14.94
N PRO A 135 -14.45 -16.71 -14.01
CA PRO A 135 -13.26 -17.20 -13.30
C PRO A 135 -12.17 -17.81 -14.20
N ILE A 136 -12.55 -18.25 -15.41
CA ILE A 136 -11.62 -18.78 -16.44
C ILE A 136 -10.64 -17.72 -16.96
N ASP A 137 -11.03 -16.44 -16.91
CA ASP A 137 -10.20 -15.33 -17.40
C ASP A 137 -9.21 -14.80 -16.34
N PHE A 138 -9.18 -15.40 -15.13
CA PHE A 138 -8.34 -14.96 -14.01
C PHE A 138 -6.87 -14.78 -14.39
N SER A 139 -6.29 -15.73 -15.14
CA SER A 139 -4.89 -15.63 -15.58
C SER A 139 -4.61 -14.39 -16.43
N LYS A 140 -5.56 -13.99 -17.29
CA LYS A 140 -5.42 -12.76 -18.11
C LYS A 140 -5.47 -11.53 -17.22
N SER A 141 -6.38 -11.52 -16.24
CA SER A 141 -6.54 -10.41 -15.29
C SER A 141 -5.31 -10.22 -14.42
N ILE A 142 -4.71 -11.29 -13.88
CA ILE A 142 -3.49 -11.15 -13.05
C ILE A 142 -2.30 -10.68 -13.86
N ILE A 143 -2.11 -11.19 -15.08
CA ILE A 143 -0.98 -10.78 -15.95
C ILE A 143 -1.10 -9.28 -16.24
N LEU A 144 -2.30 -8.84 -16.63
CA LEU A 144 -2.55 -7.42 -16.87
C LEU A 144 -2.31 -6.58 -15.62
N GLY A 145 -2.81 -7.00 -14.46
CA GLY A 145 -2.64 -6.30 -13.19
C GLY A 145 -1.16 -6.14 -12.81
N PHE A 146 -0.38 -7.22 -12.89
CA PHE A 146 1.05 -7.18 -12.59
C PHE A 146 1.85 -6.34 -13.59
N CYS A 147 1.49 -6.37 -14.88
CA CYS A 147 2.08 -5.48 -15.87
C CYS A 147 1.83 -4.02 -15.51
N ILE A 148 0.59 -3.64 -15.21
CA ILE A 148 0.24 -2.26 -14.84
C ILE A 148 1.01 -1.82 -13.59
N VAL A 149 1.03 -2.63 -12.53
CA VAL A 149 1.77 -2.31 -11.29
C VAL A 149 3.25 -2.12 -11.57
N THR A 150 3.85 -2.97 -12.41
CA THR A 150 5.26 -2.85 -12.80
C THR A 150 5.53 -1.53 -13.52
N PHE A 151 4.66 -1.12 -14.45
CA PHE A 151 4.78 0.14 -15.18
C PHE A 151 4.51 1.38 -14.32
N LEU A 152 3.77 1.25 -13.22
CA LEU A 152 3.60 2.33 -12.26
C LEU A 152 4.81 2.45 -11.32
N TYR A 153 5.29 1.32 -10.78
CA TYR A 153 6.29 1.31 -9.72
C TYR A 153 7.71 1.51 -10.24
N MET A 154 8.11 0.79 -11.30
CA MET A 154 9.50 0.77 -11.74
C MET A 154 9.96 2.12 -12.28
N PRO A 155 9.24 2.78 -13.21
CA PRO A 155 9.66 4.09 -13.72
C PRO A 155 9.70 5.15 -12.62
N LEU A 156 8.69 5.18 -11.74
CA LEU A 156 8.63 6.15 -10.65
C LEU A 156 9.80 5.96 -9.66
N SER A 157 10.13 4.70 -9.32
CA SER A 157 11.23 4.38 -8.41
C SER A 157 12.58 4.76 -9.00
N ILE A 158 12.81 4.46 -10.29
CA ILE A 158 14.02 4.88 -11.01
C ILE A 158 14.10 6.40 -11.05
N TYR A 159 12.99 7.07 -11.39
CA TYR A 159 12.95 8.52 -11.53
C TYR A 159 13.24 9.24 -10.21
N GLY A 160 12.64 8.78 -9.10
CA GLY A 160 12.93 9.29 -7.76
C GLY A 160 14.36 9.05 -7.33
N TYR A 161 14.88 7.84 -7.54
CA TYR A 161 16.26 7.52 -7.16
C TYR A 161 17.28 8.36 -7.94
N LEU A 162 17.08 8.57 -9.25
CA LEU A 162 17.93 9.43 -10.08
C LEU A 162 17.85 10.92 -9.70
N THR A 163 16.79 11.34 -9.00
CA THR A 163 16.62 12.74 -8.61
C THR A 163 17.16 13.01 -7.21
N TYR A 164 16.91 12.11 -6.26
CA TYR A 164 17.24 12.34 -4.84
C TYR A 164 18.47 11.55 -4.36
N GLY A 165 18.89 10.49 -5.06
CA GLY A 165 20.00 9.62 -4.66
C GLY A 165 19.86 9.10 -3.22
N SER A 166 20.93 9.22 -2.44
CA SER A 166 20.98 8.81 -1.03
C SER A 166 20.23 9.71 -0.04
N SER A 167 19.73 10.87 -0.48
CA SER A 167 18.92 11.77 0.34
C SER A 167 17.44 11.37 0.37
N MET A 168 17.05 10.32 -0.35
CA MET A 168 15.68 9.81 -0.39
C MET A 168 15.26 9.26 0.99
N HIS A 169 14.10 9.69 1.46
CA HIS A 169 13.48 9.15 2.67
C HIS A 169 12.91 7.73 2.42
N SER A 170 12.49 7.06 3.49
CA SER A 170 11.86 5.74 3.40
C SER A 170 10.58 5.72 2.58
N SER A 171 9.89 6.86 2.48
CA SER A 171 8.80 7.11 1.54
C SER A 171 9.26 8.12 0.49
N ILE A 172 9.04 7.80 -0.79
CA ILE A 172 9.33 8.72 -1.89
C ILE A 172 8.48 10.01 -1.80
N ILE A 173 7.28 9.92 -1.22
CA ILE A 173 6.38 11.07 -1.02
C ILE A 173 7.02 12.09 -0.08
N ASP A 174 7.66 11.59 0.99
CA ASP A 174 8.35 12.44 1.98
C ASP A 174 9.60 13.11 1.39
N SER A 175 10.13 12.58 0.28
CA SER A 175 11.30 13.12 -0.44
C SER A 175 10.96 14.27 -1.40
N VAL A 176 9.69 14.39 -1.81
CA VAL A 176 9.23 15.50 -2.66
C VAL A 176 9.28 16.80 -1.88
N GLN A 177 9.97 17.80 -2.44
CA GLN A 177 10.21 19.09 -1.79
C GLN A 177 8.98 20.00 -1.83
N THR A 178 8.12 19.82 -2.84
CA THR A 178 6.91 20.62 -3.02
C THR A 178 5.80 20.23 -2.01
N PRO A 179 5.47 21.07 -1.01
CA PRO A 179 4.63 20.64 0.11
C PRO A 179 3.21 20.24 -0.27
N TRP A 180 2.55 21.01 -1.14
CA TRP A 180 1.16 20.74 -1.53
C TRP A 180 1.03 19.41 -2.31
N ILE A 181 2.01 19.08 -3.16
CA ILE A 181 2.08 17.78 -3.86
C ILE A 181 2.21 16.67 -2.85
N ARG A 182 3.16 16.82 -1.91
CA ARG A 182 3.41 15.84 -0.84
C ARG A 182 2.15 15.59 0.00
N HIS A 183 1.46 16.64 0.45
CA HIS A 183 0.24 16.49 1.25
C HIS A 183 -0.89 15.81 0.47
N THR A 184 -1.08 16.17 -0.80
CA THR A 184 -2.14 15.59 -1.65
C THR A 184 -1.84 14.13 -1.98
N ALA A 185 -0.59 13.79 -2.31
CA ALA A 185 -0.17 12.42 -2.55
C ALA A 185 -0.31 11.55 -1.30
N ASN A 186 0.08 12.07 -0.13
CA ASN A 186 -0.11 11.37 1.15
C ASN A 186 -1.59 11.10 1.43
N LEU A 187 -2.48 12.08 1.27
CA LEU A 187 -3.91 11.89 1.47
C LEU A 187 -4.47 10.81 0.52
N THR A 188 -4.07 10.88 -0.75
CA THR A 188 -4.52 9.93 -1.76
C THR A 188 -4.06 8.50 -1.46
N ILE A 189 -2.81 8.33 -1.01
CA ILE A 189 -2.28 7.03 -0.58
C ILE A 189 -2.94 6.55 0.70
N ALA A 190 -3.30 7.42 1.65
CA ALA A 190 -4.05 7.01 2.84
C ALA A 190 -5.41 6.42 2.47
N ILE A 191 -6.15 7.08 1.56
CA ILE A 191 -7.44 6.58 1.08
C ILE A 191 -7.24 5.22 0.41
N HIS A 192 -6.24 5.09 -0.47
CA HIS A 192 -5.89 3.81 -1.09
C HIS A 192 -5.61 2.72 -0.04
N CYS A 193 -4.78 2.99 0.97
CA CYS A 193 -4.41 2.01 1.99
C CYS A 193 -5.61 1.54 2.83
N ILE A 194 -6.52 2.44 3.19
CA ILE A 194 -7.74 2.08 3.92
C ILE A 194 -8.61 1.15 3.07
N LEU A 195 -8.84 1.50 1.80
CA LEU A 195 -9.66 0.69 0.88
C LEU A 195 -9.00 -0.66 0.57
N ALA A 196 -7.68 -0.69 0.38
CA ALA A 196 -6.90 -1.90 0.16
C ALA A 196 -6.90 -2.82 1.39
N LEU A 197 -6.87 -2.25 2.61
CA LEU A 197 -6.94 -3.02 3.85
C LEU A 197 -8.28 -3.77 3.97
N ILE A 198 -9.40 -3.16 3.61
CA ILE A 198 -10.73 -3.81 3.63
C ILE A 198 -10.70 -5.08 2.76
N ILE A 199 -10.17 -4.98 1.53
CA ILE A 199 -10.06 -6.11 0.60
C ILE A 199 -9.13 -7.20 1.16
N MET A 200 -8.00 -6.79 1.72
CA MET A 200 -6.98 -7.72 2.18
C MET A 200 -7.38 -8.47 3.46
N VAL A 201 -8.16 -7.86 4.34
CA VAL A 201 -8.60 -8.49 5.60
C VAL A 201 -9.75 -9.46 5.35
N ASN A 202 -10.48 -9.35 4.23
CA ASN A 202 -11.65 -10.20 3.94
C ASN A 202 -11.36 -11.72 4.07
N PRO A 203 -10.30 -12.31 3.48
CA PRO A 203 -10.04 -13.74 3.65
C PRO A 203 -9.66 -14.12 5.10
N LEU A 204 -9.05 -13.21 5.87
CA LEU A 204 -8.80 -13.43 7.30
C LEU A 204 -10.12 -13.47 8.09
N ASN A 205 -11.05 -12.57 7.77
CA ASN A 205 -12.35 -12.52 8.42
C ASN A 205 -13.19 -13.76 8.10
N GLN A 206 -13.28 -14.15 6.82
CA GLN A 206 -13.97 -15.38 6.40
C GLN A 206 -13.43 -16.63 7.10
N GLN A 207 -12.12 -16.68 7.34
CA GLN A 207 -11.50 -17.78 8.05
C GLN A 207 -11.78 -17.72 9.56
N ALA A 208 -11.72 -16.53 10.18
CA ALA A 208 -12.07 -16.36 11.58
C ALA A 208 -13.53 -16.80 11.82
N GLU A 209 -14.45 -16.41 10.94
CA GLU A 209 -15.85 -16.85 10.97
C GLU A 209 -15.97 -18.37 10.90
N HIS A 210 -15.27 -19.02 9.96
CA HIS A 210 -15.25 -20.48 9.87
C HIS A 210 -14.66 -21.14 11.14
N PHE A 211 -13.67 -20.52 11.79
CA PHE A 211 -13.10 -21.04 13.03
C PHE A 211 -14.09 -20.92 14.20
N PHE A 212 -14.86 -19.84 14.25
CA PHE A 212 -15.84 -19.56 15.30
C PHE A 212 -17.27 -20.04 14.98
N ASN A 213 -17.50 -20.71 13.85
CA ASN A 213 -18.83 -21.07 13.33
C ASN A 213 -19.79 -19.85 13.25
N ALA A 214 -19.25 -18.65 13.01
CA ALA A 214 -20.06 -17.47 12.76
C ALA A 214 -20.61 -17.52 11.31
N PRO A 215 -21.81 -16.96 11.06
CA PRO A 215 -22.34 -16.89 9.70
C PRO A 215 -21.41 -16.04 8.82
N HIS A 216 -21.24 -16.46 7.57
CA HIS A 216 -20.56 -15.66 6.55
C HIS A 216 -21.39 -14.42 6.26
N CYS A 217 -20.94 -13.27 6.76
CA CYS A 217 -21.66 -12.01 6.63
C CYS A 217 -21.32 -11.29 5.33
#